data_AF-A0A925T6A1-F1
#
_entry.id   AF-A0A925T6A1-F1
#
_cell.length_a   1.000
_cell.length_b   1.000
_cell.length_c   1.000
_cell.angle_alpha   90.00
_cell.angle_beta   90.00
_cell.angle_gamma   90.00
#
_symmetry.space_group_name_H-M   'P 1'
#
loop_
_entity.id
_entity.type
_entity.pdbx_description
1 polymer ?
#
loop_
_entity_poly.entity_id
_entity_poly.type
_entity_poly.pdbx_seq_one_letter_code
_entity_poly.pdbx_strand_id
1 'polypeptide(L)'
;MRGVSMKKSLCLLLAAVMILSLTACAGSKHAANSDTETNDIQTKESTSASGDNNGGAAAAKKSVITVTFRDDGRGENSTLWKWLQTAYDSFDKKDSCVLNIAPITACEGDYFAKIALSLQSEKTAPDLVAEDTFQLAT
;
A
#
# COMPACT_ATOMS: atom_id res chain seq x y z
N MET A 1 25.40 -1.82 -53.26
CA MET A 1 25.00 -0.51 -52.67
C MET A 1 23.50 -0.34 -52.83
N ARG A 2 22.83 0.30 -51.86
CA ARG A 2 21.38 0.64 -51.81
C ARG A 2 20.45 -0.59 -51.72
N GLY A 3 19.50 -0.69 -50.78
CA GLY A 3 19.22 0.16 -49.62
C GLY A 3 17.80 -0.08 -49.10
N VAL A 4 17.65 -0.69 -47.92
CA VAL A 4 16.34 -0.85 -47.26
C VAL A 4 15.89 0.48 -46.67
N SER A 5 14.61 0.83 -46.80
CA SER A 5 14.04 2.00 -46.11
C SER A 5 12.57 1.79 -45.76
N MET A 6 12.30 1.40 -44.51
CA MET A 6 10.97 1.52 -43.89
C MET A 6 10.85 2.92 -43.29
N LYS A 7 9.75 3.64 -43.58
CA LYS A 7 9.38 4.84 -42.80
C LYS A 7 7.88 5.15 -42.85
N LYS A 8 7.30 5.21 -41.64
CA LYS A 8 6.17 6.08 -41.24
C LYS A 8 4.81 5.81 -41.90
N SER A 9 4.01 4.95 -41.29
CA SER A 9 2.55 5.07 -41.30
C SER A 9 2.10 5.54 -39.91
N LEU A 10 1.44 6.70 -39.89
CA LEU A 10 1.19 7.54 -38.72
C LEU A 10 -0.24 7.34 -38.18
N CYS A 11 -0.40 7.54 -36.87
CA CYS A 11 -1.63 7.62 -36.10
C CYS A 11 -2.90 8.04 -36.88
N LEU A 12 -3.90 7.16 -36.93
CA LEU A 12 -5.31 7.59 -37.10
C LEU A 12 -6.32 6.50 -36.66
N LEU A 13 -6.70 6.48 -35.38
CA LEU A 13 -8.09 6.30 -34.89
C LEU A 13 -8.10 6.29 -33.35
N LEU A 14 -8.39 7.44 -32.73
CA LEU A 14 -8.75 7.49 -31.31
C LEU A 14 -9.64 8.70 -31.03
N ALA A 15 -10.91 8.60 -31.41
CA ALA A 15 -11.94 9.59 -31.09
C ALA A 15 -13.33 8.94 -31.06
N ALA A 16 -14.17 9.42 -30.12
CA ALA A 16 -15.61 9.21 -30.04
C ALA A 16 -16.15 7.79 -29.75
N VAL A 17 -16.07 7.36 -28.48
CA VAL A 17 -17.28 6.95 -27.72
C VAL A 17 -17.19 7.50 -26.30
N MET A 18 -17.90 8.59 -26.05
CA MET A 18 -18.39 9.01 -24.73
C MET A 18 -19.90 9.12 -24.89
N ILE A 19 -20.68 8.66 -23.89
CA ILE A 19 -22.04 9.08 -23.47
C ILE A 19 -22.79 7.91 -22.79
N LEU A 20 -23.38 8.20 -21.61
CA LEU A 20 -24.29 7.36 -20.79
C LEU A 20 -23.69 6.05 -20.22
N SER A 21 -23.85 5.72 -18.93
CA SER A 21 -25.09 5.86 -18.16
C SER A 21 -24.87 6.18 -16.67
N LEU A 22 -25.57 7.21 -16.17
CA LEU A 22 -26.01 7.24 -14.76
C LEU A 22 -27.40 6.61 -14.68
N THR A 23 -27.64 5.81 -13.63
CA THR A 23 -28.94 5.40 -13.03
C THR A 23 -28.95 3.90 -12.73
N ALA A 24 -28.91 3.53 -11.45
CA ALA A 24 -29.91 2.66 -10.79
C ALA A 24 -29.43 2.18 -9.40
N CYS A 25 -29.82 2.90 -8.35
CA CYS A 25 -29.99 2.28 -7.04
C CYS A 25 -31.45 1.84 -6.93
N ALA A 26 -31.72 0.54 -7.11
CA ALA A 26 -33.00 -0.11 -6.80
C ALA A 26 -32.73 -1.59 -6.49
N GLY A 27 -33.41 -2.18 -5.52
CA GLY A 27 -32.99 -3.46 -4.92
C GLY A 27 -34.00 -4.61 -4.97
N SER A 28 -33.54 -5.75 -4.43
CA SER A 28 -34.30 -6.93 -3.97
C SER A 28 -34.84 -7.97 -4.97
N LYS A 29 -34.21 -9.16 -4.86
CA LYS A 29 -34.79 -10.53 -4.77
C LYS A 29 -35.15 -11.36 -6.03
N HIS A 30 -34.36 -12.44 -6.19
CA HIS A 30 -34.75 -13.85 -6.50
C HIS A 30 -35.27 -14.15 -7.94
N ALA A 31 -34.97 -15.27 -8.61
CA ALA A 31 -34.26 -16.52 -8.26
C ALA A 31 -33.75 -17.30 -9.51
N ALA A 32 -32.80 -18.24 -9.32
CA ALA A 32 -32.60 -19.54 -10.03
C ALA A 32 -32.42 -19.58 -11.59
N ASN A 33 -31.59 -20.44 -12.22
CA ASN A 33 -30.57 -21.42 -11.77
C ASN A 33 -29.74 -21.94 -13.00
N SER A 34 -28.51 -22.44 -12.78
CA SER A 34 -27.67 -23.31 -13.68
C SER A 34 -27.30 -22.78 -15.09
N ASP A 35 -26.12 -23.00 -15.69
CA ASP A 35 -24.90 -23.80 -15.44
C ASP A 35 -23.81 -23.32 -16.46
N THR A 36 -22.49 -23.63 -16.46
CA THR A 36 -21.52 -24.23 -15.49
C THR A 36 -20.07 -23.93 -15.97
N GLU A 37 -19.10 -23.91 -15.04
CA GLU A 37 -17.61 -23.89 -15.23
C GLU A 37 -16.96 -22.69 -15.99
N THR A 38 -15.77 -22.16 -15.64
CA THR A 38 -14.66 -22.64 -14.76
C THR A 38 -13.88 -21.48 -14.10
N ASN A 39 -13.41 -21.67 -12.84
CA ASN A 39 -12.33 -20.98 -12.07
C ASN A 39 -11.88 -19.54 -12.49
N ASP A 40 -12.02 -18.44 -11.72
CA ASP A 40 -11.91 -18.19 -10.26
C ASP A 40 -10.47 -18.48 -9.73
N ILE A 41 -9.68 -17.54 -9.18
CA ILE A 41 -9.60 -17.06 -7.77
C ILE A 41 -8.25 -16.29 -7.64
N GLN A 42 -7.97 -15.27 -6.81
CA GLN A 42 -8.76 -14.34 -5.97
C GLN A 42 -7.91 -13.11 -5.61
N THR A 43 -8.53 -11.94 -5.59
CA THR A 43 -8.23 -10.91 -4.60
C THR A 43 -8.87 -11.34 -3.28
N LYS A 44 -8.13 -11.31 -2.15
CA LYS A 44 -8.71 -11.54 -0.81
C LYS A 44 -8.84 -10.25 -0.02
N GLU A 45 -10.02 -9.65 -0.11
CA GLU A 45 -10.56 -8.82 0.95
C GLU A 45 -11.41 -9.72 1.87
N SER A 46 -11.28 -9.56 3.19
CA SER A 46 -11.98 -10.40 4.16
C SER A 46 -12.84 -9.55 5.09
N THR A 47 -14.15 -9.54 4.82
CA THR A 47 -15.17 -9.02 5.73
C THR A 47 -15.26 -9.88 6.99
N SER A 48 -15.17 -9.26 8.17
CA SER A 48 -15.37 -9.95 9.44
C SER A 48 -16.85 -10.29 9.68
N ALA A 49 -17.18 -11.57 9.81
CA ALA A 49 -18.44 -12.04 10.37
C ALA A 49 -18.31 -12.27 11.88
N SER A 50 -19.39 -11.99 12.63
CA SER A 50 -19.47 -12.27 14.06
C SER A 50 -19.94 -13.71 14.30
N GLY A 51 -19.27 -14.45 15.18
CA GLY A 51 -19.57 -15.84 15.53
C GLY A 51 -18.70 -16.29 16.70
N ASP A 52 -19.31 -16.98 17.66
CA ASP A 52 -18.85 -16.96 19.06
C ASP A 52 -18.02 -18.19 19.50
N ASN A 53 -17.12 -17.96 20.46
CA ASN A 53 -16.46 -18.90 21.38
C ASN A 53 -15.90 -20.27 20.88
N ASN A 54 -14.56 -20.39 20.95
CA ASN A 54 -13.94 -21.62 21.49
C ASN A 54 -12.70 -21.28 22.35
N GLY A 55 -12.55 -21.97 23.48
CA GLY A 55 -11.55 -21.66 24.50
C GLY A 55 -10.14 -22.11 24.14
N GLY A 56 -9.28 -21.16 23.76
CA GLY A 56 -7.83 -21.29 23.76
C GLY A 56 -7.22 -20.06 24.45
N ALA A 57 -6.09 -20.23 25.16
CA ALA A 57 -5.45 -19.13 25.87
C ALA A 57 -5.16 -17.97 24.90
N ALA A 58 -5.87 -16.85 25.07
CA ALA A 58 -5.83 -15.75 24.14
C ALA A 58 -4.44 -15.11 24.14
N ALA A 59 -3.64 -15.41 23.12
CA ALA A 59 -2.39 -14.70 22.88
C ALA A 59 -2.70 -13.21 22.74
N ALA A 60 -2.16 -12.40 23.65
CA ALA A 60 -2.43 -10.97 23.68
C ALA A 60 -2.05 -10.35 22.33
N LYS A 61 -3.00 -9.62 21.72
CA LYS A 61 -2.81 -8.99 20.41
C LYS A 61 -1.70 -7.94 20.52
N LYS A 62 -0.51 -8.25 19.98
CA LYS A 62 0.62 -7.32 19.91
C LYS A 62 0.19 -6.04 19.16
N SER A 63 0.60 -4.87 19.66
CA SER A 63 0.44 -3.62 18.91
C SER A 63 1.38 -3.60 17.71
N VAL A 64 1.03 -2.85 16.66
CA VAL A 64 1.96 -2.56 15.56
C VAL A 64 2.47 -1.14 15.78
N ILE A 65 3.77 -0.91 15.58
CA ILE A 65 4.38 0.42 15.58
C ILE A 65 4.90 0.65 14.16
N THR A 66 4.27 1.57 13.44
CA THR A 66 4.65 1.96 12.08
C THR A 66 5.59 3.14 12.09
N VAL A 67 6.78 2.96 11.53
CA VAL A 67 7.80 4.01 11.40
C VAL A 67 7.99 4.34 9.93
N THR A 68 7.92 5.62 9.59
CA THR A 68 8.21 6.11 8.23
C THR A 68 9.39 7.08 8.24
N PHE A 69 10.10 7.13 7.11
CA PHE A 69 11.23 8.02 6.84
C PHE A 69 11.45 8.11 5.32
N ARG A 70 12.24 9.08 4.86
CA ARG A 70 12.62 9.19 3.44
C ARG A 70 13.71 8.18 3.09
N ASP A 71 13.42 7.26 2.17
CA ASP A 71 14.41 6.33 1.63
C ASP A 71 15.00 6.84 0.31
N ASP A 72 16.32 6.70 0.15
CA ASP A 72 17.08 7.08 -1.04
C ASP A 72 17.15 5.97 -2.11
N GLY A 73 16.25 4.97 -2.02
CA GLY A 73 16.21 3.79 -2.88
C GLY A 73 17.06 2.62 -2.38
N ARG A 74 17.59 2.68 -1.15
CA ARG A 74 18.39 1.59 -0.54
C ARG A 74 17.54 0.56 0.20
N GLY A 75 16.33 0.93 0.62
CA GLY A 75 15.43 0.07 1.40
C GLY A 75 16.12 -0.44 2.67
N GLU A 76 16.11 -1.77 2.85
CA GLU A 76 16.75 -2.46 3.98
C GLU A 76 18.27 -2.21 4.08
N ASN A 77 18.91 -1.75 2.99
CA ASN A 77 20.32 -1.42 3.03
C ASN A 77 20.65 -0.05 3.61
N SER A 78 19.65 0.83 3.78
CA SER A 78 19.84 2.17 4.35
C SER A 78 20.29 2.11 5.83
N THR A 79 21.05 3.12 6.25
CA THR A 79 21.54 3.23 7.63
C THR A 79 20.40 3.31 8.63
N LEU A 80 19.36 4.09 8.32
CA LEU A 80 18.21 4.29 9.21
C LEU A 80 17.36 3.03 9.36
N TRP A 81 17.12 2.27 8.27
CA TRP A 81 16.42 0.98 8.35
C TRP A 81 17.16 0.01 9.28
N LYS A 82 18.48 -0.16 9.07
CA LYS A 82 19.33 -1.05 9.88
C LYS A 82 19.37 -0.62 11.35
N TRP A 83 19.39 0.68 11.61
CA TRP A 83 19.34 1.22 12.96
C TRP A 83 17.99 0.96 13.64
N LEU A 84 16.86 1.18 12.95
CA LEU A 84 15.53 0.88 13.46
C LEU A 84 15.35 -0.62 13.78
N GLN A 85 15.81 -1.49 12.87
CA GLN A 85 15.78 -2.94 13.07
C GLN A 85 16.62 -3.34 14.29
N THR A 86 17.85 -2.84 14.40
CA THR A 86 18.74 -3.09 15.55
C THR A 86 18.13 -2.60 16.86
N ALA A 87 17.54 -1.39 16.87
CA ALA A 87 16.89 -0.83 18.03
C ALA A 87 15.72 -1.70 18.50
N TYR A 88 14.86 -2.17 17.59
CA TYR A 88 13.75 -3.07 17.90
C TYR A 88 14.21 -4.46 18.33
N ASP A 89 15.29 -4.99 17.76
CA ASP A 89 15.90 -6.25 18.19
C ASP A 89 16.49 -6.17 19.61
N SER A 90 16.95 -4.98 20.02
CA SER A 90 17.43 -4.70 21.39
C SER A 90 16.34 -4.22 22.37
N PHE A 91 15.08 -4.12 21.95
CA PHE A 91 14.02 -3.53 22.78
C PHE A 91 13.47 -4.53 23.80
N ASP A 92 13.61 -4.23 25.10
CA ASP A 92 13.15 -5.08 26.21
C ASP A 92 11.66 -5.48 26.15
N LYS A 93 10.84 -4.74 25.39
CA LYS A 93 9.40 -4.99 25.20
C LYS A 93 9.05 -5.41 23.77
N LYS A 94 10.02 -5.90 22.99
CA LYS A 94 9.82 -6.46 21.64
C LYS A 94 8.68 -7.47 21.58
N ASP A 95 8.44 -8.21 22.66
CA ASP A 95 7.31 -9.16 22.70
C ASP A 95 5.92 -8.53 22.83
N SER A 96 5.81 -7.25 23.18
CA SER A 96 4.53 -6.54 23.26
C SER A 96 4.07 -5.93 21.93
N CYS A 97 4.98 -5.74 20.96
CA CYS A 97 4.71 -5.02 19.72
C CYS A 97 5.39 -5.65 18.49
N VAL A 98 4.98 -5.22 17.31
CA VAL A 98 5.57 -5.56 16.00
C VAL A 98 6.02 -4.27 15.34
N LEU A 99 7.29 -4.20 14.93
CA LEU A 99 7.79 -3.07 14.14
C LEU A 99 7.35 -3.23 12.68
N ASN A 100 6.77 -2.18 12.12
CA ASN A 100 6.46 -2.04 10.70
C ASN A 100 7.30 -0.88 10.14
N ILE A 101 8.41 -1.19 9.46
CA ILE A 101 9.25 -0.18 8.81
C ILE A 101 8.66 0.10 7.43
N ALA A 102 8.02 1.26 7.28
CA ALA A 102 7.30 1.68 6.07
C ALA A 102 7.95 2.93 5.45
N PRO A 103 9.13 2.81 4.81
CA PRO A 103 9.83 3.94 4.22
C PRO A 103 9.10 4.50 2.99
N ILE A 104 9.32 5.78 2.72
CA ILE A 104 8.80 6.46 1.53
C ILE A 104 9.97 6.78 0.60
N THR A 105 10.10 6.03 -0.48
CA THR A 105 10.99 6.38 -1.60
C THR A 105 10.37 7.53 -2.39
N ALA A 106 10.98 8.71 -2.31
CA ALA A 106 10.52 9.94 -2.96
C ALA A 106 11.66 10.98 -3.02
N CYS A 107 11.52 11.98 -3.91
CA CYS A 107 12.31 13.20 -3.76
C CYS A 107 11.86 13.97 -2.50
N GLU A 108 12.67 14.93 -2.04
CA GLU A 108 12.42 15.63 -0.78
C GLU A 108 11.09 16.39 -0.72
N GLY A 109 10.75 17.15 -1.78
CA GLY A 109 9.48 17.88 -1.84
C GLY A 109 8.26 16.95 -1.83
N ASP A 110 8.31 15.87 -2.60
CA ASP A 110 7.26 14.85 -2.64
C ASP A 110 7.13 14.10 -1.31
N TYR A 111 8.26 13.86 -0.63
CA TYR A 111 8.30 13.19 0.66
C TYR A 111 7.52 13.97 1.71
N PHE A 112 7.82 15.27 1.90
CA PHE A 112 7.08 16.09 2.87
C PHE A 112 5.59 16.23 2.51
N ALA A 113 5.26 16.30 1.22
CA ALA A 113 3.86 16.30 0.78
C ALA A 113 3.13 14.99 1.13
N LYS A 114 3.80 13.83 0.98
CA LYS A 114 3.27 12.52 1.39
C LYS A 114 3.10 12.41 2.90
N ILE A 115 4.06 12.87 3.70
CA ILE A 115 3.95 12.93 5.17
C ILE A 115 2.76 13.80 5.59
N ALA A 116 2.67 15.02 5.04
CA ALA A 116 1.56 15.94 5.32
C ALA A 116 0.19 15.35 4.94
N LEU A 117 0.10 14.56 3.86
CA LEU A 117 -1.11 13.85 3.47
C LEU A 117 -1.45 12.70 4.44
N SER A 118 -0.47 11.86 4.79
CA SER A 118 -0.66 10.74 5.73
C SER A 118 -1.13 11.21 7.11
N LEU A 119 -0.63 12.36 7.59
CA LEU A 119 -1.00 12.94 8.88
C LEU A 119 -2.39 13.60 8.92
N GLN A 120 -3.13 13.68 7.81
CA GLN A 120 -4.50 14.23 7.79
C GLN A 120 -5.56 13.30 8.43
N SER A 121 -5.22 12.04 8.71
CA SER A 121 -6.12 11.08 9.35
C SER A 121 -5.36 10.09 10.23
N GLU A 122 -5.91 9.79 11.40
CA GLU A 122 -5.43 8.73 12.31
C GLU A 122 -5.30 7.36 11.61
N LYS A 123 -6.11 7.09 10.57
CA LYS A 123 -6.06 5.83 9.82
C LYS A 123 -4.83 5.71 8.92
N THR A 124 -4.23 6.82 8.52
CA THR A 124 -3.09 6.88 7.57
C THR A 124 -1.81 7.41 8.21
N ALA A 125 -1.90 7.99 9.40
CA ALA A 125 -0.76 8.48 10.15
C ALA A 125 0.14 7.31 10.59
N PRO A 126 1.47 7.39 10.40
CA PRO A 126 2.41 6.49 11.07
C PRO A 126 2.51 6.86 12.55
N ASP A 127 2.88 5.89 13.40
CA ASP A 127 3.14 6.14 14.83
C ASP A 127 4.38 7.01 15.04
N LEU A 128 5.39 6.86 14.16
CA LEU A 128 6.63 7.64 14.18
C LEU A 128 7.02 8.11 12.78
N VAL A 129 7.39 9.38 12.67
CA VAL A 129 8.08 9.95 11.50
C VAL A 129 9.51 10.25 11.93
N ALA A 130 10.50 9.67 11.27
CA ALA A 130 11.92 9.94 11.52
C ALA A 130 12.46 10.92 10.47
N GLU A 131 12.67 12.17 10.89
CA GLU A 131 13.22 13.25 10.08
C GLU A 131 14.66 13.57 10.49
N ASP A 132 15.49 13.94 9.51
CA ASP A 132 16.76 14.63 9.76
C ASP A 132 16.55 16.14 9.56
N THR A 133 16.94 16.93 10.55
CA THR A 133 16.81 18.39 10.53
C THR A 133 18.01 19.10 9.91
N PHE A 134 19.06 18.36 9.51
CA PHE A 134 20.29 18.95 9.00
C PHE A 134 20.77 18.31 7.68
N GLN A 135 20.73 19.08 6.60
CA GLN A 135 21.39 18.70 5.36
C GLN A 135 22.83 19.21 5.36
N LEU A 136 23.80 18.27 5.36
CA LEU A 136 25.16 18.59 4.95
C LEU A 136 25.13 18.96 3.46
N ALA A 137 25.47 20.22 3.14
CA ALA A 137 25.74 20.63 1.77
C ALA A 137 26.81 19.71 1.19
N THR A 138 26.49 19.05 0.08
CA THR A 138 27.33 18.04 -0.59
C THR A 138 28.18 18.68 -1.69
#